data_AF-A0A699Z653-F1
#
_entry.id   AF-A0A699Z653-F1
#
_cell.length_a   1.000
_cell.length_b   1.000
_cell.length_c   1.000
_cell.angle_alpha   90.00
_cell.angle_beta   90.00
_cell.angle_gamma   90.00
#
_symmetry.space_group_name_H-M   'P 1'
#
loop_
_entity.id
_entity.type
_entity.pdbx_description
1 polymer ?
#
loop_
_entity_poly.entity_id
_entity_poly.type
_entity_poly.pdbx_seq_one_letter_code
_entity_poly.pdbx_strand_id
1 'polypeptide(L)'
;MDALRKALEPEEVDKFKEEILVAERAVLYTLGFDLSTEHPYHFLVQELSAMELLTASHKSDSPYRFLMQNTWNFVNDSFRTTVSLQVPPTQIAFAALYLANQLNTAQYGPAGDLEVLMKKKYGPGTTLFNHFKVQKSAIDVVCDQILQLYQDTKLDALGSNSLVASAAARPDASYTNIKPEQPGLVCKR
;
A
#
# COMPACT_ATOMS: atom_id res chain seq x y z
N MET A 1 24.74 10.13 7.24
CA MET A 1 25.66 9.07 7.70
C MET A 1 26.99 9.63 8.23
N ASP A 2 27.60 10.64 7.59
CA ASP A 2 28.89 11.20 8.03
C ASP A 2 28.86 11.99 9.35
N ALA A 3 27.74 12.62 9.70
CA ALA A 3 27.61 13.37 10.95
C ALA A 3 27.59 12.48 12.21
N LEU A 4 27.04 11.27 12.09
CA LEU A 4 26.92 10.29 13.19
C LEU A 4 28.26 9.60 13.45
N ARG A 5 29.02 9.32 12.38
CA ARG A 5 30.38 8.78 12.44
C ARG A 5 31.40 9.74 13.05
N LYS A 6 31.09 11.04 13.09
CA LYS A 6 31.94 12.09 13.65
C LYS A 6 31.64 12.41 15.13
N ALA A 7 30.51 11.94 15.65
CA ALA A 7 30.03 12.23 17.00
C ALA A 7 30.19 11.05 17.98
N LEU A 8 30.47 9.85 17.46
CA LEU A 8 30.57 8.61 18.24
C LEU A 8 32.03 8.15 18.26
N GLU A 9 32.55 7.82 19.45
CA GLU A 9 33.89 7.26 19.57
C GLU A 9 33.97 5.92 18.82
N PRO A 10 35.10 5.58 18.17
CA PRO A 10 35.22 4.39 17.35
C PRO A 10 34.93 3.08 18.11
N GLU A 11 35.22 3.03 19.42
CA GLU A 11 34.88 1.88 20.28
C GLU A 11 33.37 1.70 20.47
N GLU A 12 32.60 2.78 20.53
CA GLU A 12 31.14 2.71 20.63
C GLU A 12 30.53 2.24 19.32
N VAL A 13 31.08 2.71 18.20
CA VAL A 13 30.68 2.25 16.86
C VAL A 13 30.90 0.75 16.70
N ASP A 14 32.01 0.21 17.19
CA ASP A 14 32.31 -1.22 17.09
C ASP A 14 31.38 -2.07 17.98
N LYS A 15 31.04 -1.59 19.18
CA LYS A 15 30.01 -2.24 20.03
C LYS A 15 28.65 -2.30 19.33
N PHE A 16 28.19 -1.19 18.75
CA PHE A 16 26.90 -1.19 18.03
C PHE A 16 26.90 -2.12 16.82
N LYS A 17 28.04 -2.26 16.12
CA LYS A 17 28.15 -3.24 15.02
C LYS A 17 27.97 -4.66 15.52
N GLU A 18 28.63 -5.03 16.61
CA GLU A 18 28.50 -6.38 17.19
C GLU A 18 27.06 -6.65 17.62
N GLU A 19 26.39 -5.70 18.27
CA GLU A 19 24.98 -5.81 18.64
C GLU A 19 24.06 -5.97 17.42
N ILE A 20 24.28 -5.19 16.35
CA ILE A 20 23.52 -5.31 15.11
C ILE A 20 23.71 -6.69 14.47
N LEU A 21 24.93 -7.23 14.45
CA LEU A 21 25.19 -8.57 13.89
C LEU A 21 24.51 -9.69 14.69
N VAL A 22 24.44 -9.55 16.02
CA VAL A 22 23.71 -10.49 16.87
C VAL A 22 22.21 -10.40 16.61
N ALA A 23 21.67 -9.17 16.51
CA ALA A 23 20.26 -8.94 16.21
C ALA A 23 19.88 -9.44 14.80
N GLU A 24 20.69 -9.15 13.79
CA GLU A 24 20.50 -9.63 12.42
C GLU A 24 20.42 -11.16 12.38
N ARG A 25 21.36 -11.84 13.05
CA ARG A 25 21.36 -13.30 13.14
C ARG A 25 20.09 -13.84 13.80
N ALA A 26 19.63 -13.19 14.88
CA ALA A 26 18.40 -13.58 15.55
C ALA A 26 17.17 -13.43 14.63
N VAL A 27 17.09 -12.34 13.86
CA VAL A 27 16.02 -12.11 12.88
C VAL A 27 16.06 -13.18 11.77
N LEU A 28 17.23 -13.45 11.19
CA LEU A 28 17.37 -14.46 10.13
C LEU A 28 16.95 -15.86 10.58
N TYR A 29 17.33 -16.26 11.80
CA TYR A 29 16.89 -17.54 12.37
C TYR A 29 15.38 -17.57 12.62
N THR A 30 14.80 -16.46 13.09
CA THR A 30 13.36 -16.37 13.38
C THR A 30 12.53 -16.48 12.10
N LEU A 31 13.00 -15.88 11.01
CA LEU A 31 12.36 -15.96 9.68
C LEU A 31 12.63 -17.29 8.97
N GLY A 32 13.49 -18.16 9.51
CA GLY A 32 13.86 -19.42 8.84
C GLY A 32 14.57 -19.21 7.50
N PHE A 33 15.25 -18.07 7.32
CA PHE A 33 15.85 -17.63 6.05
C PHE A 33 14.86 -17.45 4.88
N ASP A 34 13.57 -17.35 5.14
CA ASP A 34 12.59 -16.95 4.13
C ASP A 34 12.56 -15.41 4.02
N LEU A 35 13.29 -14.90 3.03
CA LEU A 35 13.39 -13.46 2.74
C LEU A 35 12.57 -13.07 1.50
N SER A 36 11.95 -14.03 0.81
CA SER A 36 11.12 -13.78 -0.36
C SER A 36 9.71 -13.38 0.07
N THR A 37 9.32 -12.14 -0.20
CA THR A 37 7.96 -11.67 0.10
C THR A 37 7.33 -11.01 -1.12
N GLU A 38 6.06 -11.33 -1.36
CA GLU A 38 5.26 -10.70 -2.41
C GLU A 38 4.57 -9.46 -1.84
N HIS A 39 4.69 -8.33 -2.54
CA HIS A 39 4.11 -7.07 -2.08
C HIS A 39 2.80 -6.73 -2.82
N PRO A 40 1.78 -6.18 -2.12
CA PRO A 40 0.52 -5.75 -2.72
C PRO A 40 0.67 -4.79 -3.91
N TYR A 41 1.73 -3.99 -3.95
CA TYR A 41 2.00 -3.04 -5.05
C TYR A 41 2.13 -3.72 -6.41
N HIS A 42 2.72 -4.91 -6.48
CA HIS A 42 2.89 -5.61 -7.75
C HIS A 42 1.53 -5.91 -8.39
N PHE A 43 0.63 -6.50 -7.60
CA PHE A 43 -0.75 -6.78 -8.02
C PHE A 43 -1.52 -5.50 -8.32
N LEU A 44 -1.34 -4.46 -7.50
CA LEU A 44 -1.99 -3.17 -7.72
C LEU A 44 -1.64 -2.59 -9.09
N VAL A 45 -0.35 -2.52 -9.44
CA VAL A 45 0.11 -1.92 -10.70
C VAL A 45 -0.38 -2.74 -11.89
N GLN A 46 -0.37 -4.07 -11.79
CA GLN A 46 -0.87 -4.96 -12.85
C GLN A 46 -2.35 -4.69 -13.15
N GLU A 47 -3.17 -4.58 -12.10
CA GLU A 47 -4.61 -4.38 -12.21
C GLU A 47 -4.97 -2.98 -12.70
N LEU A 48 -4.31 -1.95 -12.16
CA LEU A 48 -4.49 -0.56 -12.59
C LEU A 48 -4.04 -0.35 -14.06
N SER A 49 -3.01 -1.06 -14.49
CA SER A 49 -2.55 -1.06 -15.88
C SER A 49 -3.58 -1.73 -16.81
N ALA A 50 -4.10 -2.89 -16.43
CA ALA A 50 -5.16 -3.58 -17.18
C ALA A 50 -6.42 -2.71 -17.36
N MET A 51 -6.75 -1.89 -16.35
CA MET A 51 -7.87 -0.95 -16.39
C MET A 51 -7.55 0.38 -17.09
N GLU A 52 -6.32 0.59 -17.58
CA GLU A 52 -5.84 1.87 -18.17
C GLU A 52 -5.97 3.09 -17.23
N LEU A 53 -6.12 2.84 -15.93
CA LEU A 53 -6.28 3.90 -14.94
C LEU A 53 -4.98 4.70 -14.74
N LEU A 54 -3.83 4.05 -14.94
CA LEU A 54 -2.53 4.72 -14.92
C LEU A 54 -2.46 5.84 -15.96
N THR A 55 -2.92 5.58 -17.19
CA THR A 55 -2.96 6.57 -18.27
C THR A 55 -4.09 7.58 -18.07
N ALA A 56 -5.25 7.16 -17.55
CA ALA A 56 -6.36 8.06 -17.26
C ALA A 56 -6.03 9.04 -16.12
N SER A 57 -5.21 8.64 -15.15
CA SER A 57 -4.79 9.45 -14.00
C SER A 57 -3.81 10.58 -14.37
N HIS A 58 -3.05 10.42 -15.46
CA HIS A 58 -2.11 11.44 -15.93
C HIS A 58 -2.78 12.73 -16.45
N LYS A 59 -4.09 12.73 -16.69
CA LYS A 59 -4.85 13.94 -17.03
C LYS A 59 -5.13 14.73 -15.75
N SER A 60 -4.80 16.03 -15.74
CA SER A 60 -4.86 16.88 -14.54
C SER A 60 -6.23 16.91 -13.85
N ASP A 61 -7.32 16.81 -14.62
CA ASP A 61 -8.72 16.84 -14.12
C ASP A 61 -9.35 15.44 -13.99
N SER A 62 -8.55 14.38 -13.96
CA SER A 62 -9.08 13.03 -13.87
C SER A 62 -9.59 12.70 -12.46
N PRO A 63 -10.85 12.25 -12.29
CA PRO A 63 -11.35 11.79 -10.99
C PRO A 63 -10.60 10.54 -10.51
N TYR A 64 -9.84 9.86 -11.38
CA TYR A 64 -9.08 8.66 -11.04
C TYR A 64 -7.71 8.96 -10.40
N ARG A 65 -7.24 10.22 -10.45
CA ARG A 65 -6.00 10.60 -9.77
C ARG A 65 -6.13 10.52 -8.25
N PHE A 66 -7.26 11.00 -7.72
CA PHE A 66 -7.57 10.91 -6.29
C PHE A 66 -7.74 9.45 -5.87
N LEU A 67 -8.47 8.65 -6.64
CA LEU A 67 -8.60 7.21 -6.42
C LEU A 67 -7.24 6.52 -6.27
N MET A 68 -6.35 6.72 -7.25
CA MET A 68 -5.02 6.10 -7.24
C MET A 68 -4.18 6.51 -6.04
N GLN A 69 -4.17 7.80 -5.72
CA GLN A 69 -3.39 8.31 -4.58
C GLN A 69 -3.87 7.71 -3.26
N ASN A 70 -5.18 7.68 -3.03
CA ASN A 70 -5.74 7.10 -1.82
C ASN A 70 -5.52 5.59 -1.76
N THR A 71 -5.64 4.90 -2.89
CA THR A 71 -5.34 3.46 -2.97
C THR A 71 -3.93 3.17 -2.50
N TRP A 72 -2.94 3.93 -2.98
CA TRP A 72 -1.55 3.77 -2.57
C TRP A 72 -1.32 4.07 -1.09
N ASN A 73 -1.98 5.11 -0.57
CA ASN A 73 -1.93 5.45 0.85
C ASN A 73 -2.49 4.31 1.71
N PHE A 74 -3.64 3.72 1.35
CA PHE A 74 -4.21 2.59 2.08
C PHE A 74 -3.31 1.35 2.04
N VAL A 75 -2.62 1.09 0.93
CA VAL A 75 -1.61 0.01 0.89
C VAL A 75 -0.48 0.31 1.87
N ASN A 76 0.03 1.54 1.92
CA ASN A 76 1.08 1.91 2.89
C ASN A 76 0.61 1.73 4.33
N ASP A 77 -0.63 2.11 4.61
CA ASP A 77 -1.20 2.01 5.95
C ASP A 77 -1.46 0.55 6.34
N SER A 78 -1.78 -0.32 5.38
CA SER A 78 -1.94 -1.75 5.65
C SER A 78 -0.69 -2.39 6.27
N PHE A 79 0.53 -1.91 5.95
CA PHE A 79 1.77 -2.41 6.55
C PHE A 79 1.98 -1.97 8.01
N ARG A 80 1.21 -1.00 8.49
CA ARG A 80 1.18 -0.61 9.91
C ARG A 80 0.24 -1.52 10.73
N THR A 81 -0.48 -2.42 10.07
CA THR A 81 -1.35 -3.43 10.70
C THR A 81 -0.74 -4.83 10.60
N THR A 82 -1.41 -5.83 11.16
CA THR A 82 -1.05 -7.25 11.03
C THR A 82 -1.68 -7.94 9.82
N VAL A 83 -2.36 -7.20 8.94
CA VAL A 83 -3.05 -7.74 7.75
C VAL A 83 -2.08 -8.46 6.81
N SER A 84 -0.84 -7.98 6.68
CA SER A 84 0.21 -8.58 5.82
C SER A 84 0.56 -10.04 6.19
N LEU A 85 0.24 -10.46 7.41
CA LEU A 85 0.44 -11.84 7.89
C LEU A 85 -0.84 -12.69 7.80
N GLN A 86 -2.00 -12.06 7.67
CA GLN A 86 -3.31 -12.72 7.72
C GLN A 86 -3.85 -13.08 6.34
N VAL A 87 -3.63 -12.20 5.35
CA VAL A 87 -4.25 -12.30 4.03
C VAL A 87 -3.21 -12.18 2.91
N PRO A 88 -3.47 -12.78 1.73
CA PRO A 88 -2.55 -12.67 0.61
C PRO A 88 -2.49 -11.23 0.07
N PRO A 89 -1.36 -10.81 -0.51
CA PRO A 89 -1.14 -9.44 -0.99
C PRO A 89 -2.14 -9.00 -2.07
N THR A 90 -2.69 -9.95 -2.85
CA THR A 90 -3.77 -9.71 -3.82
C THR A 90 -5.03 -9.15 -3.17
N GLN A 91 -5.42 -9.68 -2.01
CA GLN A 91 -6.61 -9.23 -1.28
C GLN A 91 -6.37 -7.87 -0.64
N ILE A 92 -5.16 -7.60 -0.16
CA ILE A 92 -4.79 -6.29 0.41
C ILE A 92 -4.87 -5.20 -0.66
N ALA A 93 -4.32 -5.45 -1.86
CA ALA A 93 -4.38 -4.53 -2.98
C ALA A 93 -5.83 -4.22 -3.38
N PHE A 94 -6.69 -5.25 -3.43
CA PHE A 94 -8.10 -5.07 -3.74
C PHE A 94 -8.85 -4.33 -2.62
N ALA A 95 -8.59 -4.63 -1.35
CA ALA A 95 -9.21 -3.92 -0.23
C ALA A 95 -8.88 -2.43 -0.23
N ALA A 96 -7.61 -2.08 -0.46
CA ALA A 96 -7.17 -0.70 -0.58
C ALA A 96 -7.84 0.03 -1.76
N LEU A 97 -7.98 -0.64 -2.91
CA LEU A 97 -8.67 -0.09 -4.08
C LEU A 97 -10.18 0.07 -3.81
N TYR A 98 -10.80 -0.88 -3.11
CA TYR A 98 -12.20 -0.83 -2.74
C TYR A 98 -12.51 0.34 -1.80
N LEU A 99 -11.70 0.53 -0.74
CA LEU A 99 -11.80 1.68 0.15
C LEU A 99 -11.63 3.00 -0.60
N ALA A 100 -10.61 3.09 -1.44
CA ALA A 100 -10.37 4.28 -2.24
C ALA A 100 -11.53 4.55 -3.21
N ASN A 101 -12.15 3.52 -3.79
CA ASN A 101 -13.30 3.66 -4.68
C ASN A 101 -14.52 4.24 -3.95
N GLN A 102 -14.77 3.80 -2.73
CA GLN A 102 -15.86 4.36 -1.92
C GLN A 102 -15.65 5.85 -1.63
N LEU A 103 -14.43 6.25 -1.28
CA LEU A 103 -14.09 7.65 -1.06
C LEU A 103 -14.15 8.48 -2.34
N ASN A 104 -13.69 7.92 -3.46
CA ASN A 104 -13.73 8.59 -4.75
C ASN A 104 -15.17 8.80 -5.23
N THR A 105 -16.03 7.81 -5.03
CA THR A 105 -17.46 7.88 -5.34
C THR A 105 -18.16 8.91 -4.47
N ALA A 106 -17.78 9.03 -3.19
CA ALA A 106 -18.29 10.07 -2.30
C ALA A 106 -17.89 11.49 -2.75
N GLN A 107 -16.70 11.66 -3.32
CA GLN A 107 -16.20 12.97 -3.77
C GLN A 107 -16.68 13.38 -5.17
N TYR A 108 -16.68 12.46 -6.13
CA TYR A 108 -16.95 12.74 -7.56
C TYR A 108 -18.27 12.15 -8.06
N GLY A 109 -19.05 11.50 -7.18
CA GLY A 109 -20.31 10.87 -7.53
C GLY A 109 -20.16 9.70 -8.53
N PRO A 110 -21.18 9.41 -9.34
CA PRO A 110 -21.17 8.27 -10.28
C PRO A 110 -20.07 8.34 -11.35
N ALA A 111 -19.48 9.51 -11.58
CA ALA A 111 -18.40 9.69 -12.56
C ALA A 111 -17.04 9.18 -12.05
N GLY A 112 -16.87 9.06 -10.73
CA GLY A 112 -15.67 8.53 -10.08
C GLY A 112 -15.76 7.07 -9.68
N ASP A 113 -16.91 6.42 -9.88
CA ASP A 113 -17.10 5.02 -9.50
C ASP A 113 -16.42 4.08 -10.49
N LEU A 114 -15.48 3.29 -9.97
CA LEU A 114 -14.74 2.30 -10.72
C LEU A 114 -15.66 1.22 -11.31
N GLU A 115 -16.78 0.88 -10.67
CA GLU A 115 -17.72 -0.10 -11.22
C GLU A 115 -18.33 0.35 -12.55
N VAL A 116 -18.57 1.65 -12.72
CA VAL A 116 -19.11 2.22 -13.96
C VAL A 116 -18.09 2.07 -15.09
N LEU A 117 -16.80 2.33 -14.80
CA LEU A 117 -15.71 2.14 -15.75
C LEU A 117 -15.52 0.67 -16.13
N MET A 118 -15.60 -0.22 -15.14
CA MET A 118 -15.52 -1.67 -15.35
C MET A 118 -16.67 -2.19 -16.21
N LYS A 119 -17.91 -1.74 -15.97
CA LYS A 119 -19.07 -2.11 -16.79
C LYS A 119 -18.93 -1.62 -18.23
N LYS A 120 -18.32 -0.46 -18.45
CA LYS A 120 -18.05 0.07 -19.79
C LYS A 120 -17.00 -0.76 -20.55
N LYS A 121 -15.98 -1.27 -19.87
CA LYS A 121 -14.86 -2.01 -20.51
C LYS A 121 -15.14 -3.51 -20.65
N TYR A 122 -15.74 -4.13 -19.63
CA TYR A 122 -15.93 -5.59 -19.53
C TYR A 122 -17.40 -6.04 -19.62
N GLY A 123 -18.35 -5.10 -19.67
CA GLY A 123 -19.78 -5.37 -19.85
C GLY A 123 -20.60 -5.34 -18.53
N PRO A 124 -21.94 -5.31 -18.64
CA PRO A 124 -22.86 -4.97 -17.55
C PRO A 124 -22.94 -5.99 -16.40
N GLY A 125 -22.37 -7.19 -16.55
CA GLY A 125 -22.32 -8.24 -15.52
C GLY A 125 -21.06 -8.25 -14.66
N THR A 126 -20.11 -7.35 -14.92
CA THR A 126 -18.81 -7.34 -14.23
C THR A 126 -18.90 -6.52 -12.94
N THR A 127 -19.01 -7.20 -11.81
CA THR A 127 -18.78 -6.61 -10.49
C THR A 127 -17.30 -6.72 -10.12
N LEU A 128 -16.80 -5.78 -9.31
CA LEU A 128 -15.42 -5.78 -8.83
C LEU A 128 -15.07 -7.11 -8.16
N PHE A 129 -15.90 -7.58 -7.22
CA PHE A 129 -15.67 -8.84 -6.51
C PHE A 129 -15.57 -10.07 -7.43
N ASN A 130 -16.37 -10.12 -8.51
CA ASN A 130 -16.30 -11.21 -9.48
C ASN A 130 -15.04 -11.14 -10.33
N HIS A 131 -14.59 -9.93 -10.70
CA HIS A 131 -13.37 -9.73 -11.49
C HIS A 131 -12.13 -10.19 -10.72
N PHE A 132 -11.99 -9.73 -9.47
CA PHE A 132 -10.87 -10.05 -8.61
C PHE A 132 -10.97 -11.43 -7.95
N LYS A 133 -12.12 -12.12 -8.11
CA LYS A 133 -12.41 -13.44 -7.50
C LYS A 133 -12.24 -13.45 -5.98
N VAL A 134 -12.66 -12.37 -5.31
CA VAL A 134 -12.55 -12.22 -3.85
C VAL A 134 -13.94 -12.13 -3.21
N GLN A 135 -14.10 -12.76 -2.05
CA GLN A 135 -15.31 -12.63 -1.26
C GLN A 135 -15.40 -11.28 -0.56
N LYS A 136 -16.59 -10.67 -0.58
CA LYS A 136 -16.85 -9.37 0.06
C LYS A 136 -16.56 -9.39 1.56
N SER A 137 -17.01 -10.41 2.28
CA SER A 137 -16.82 -10.53 3.73
C SER A 137 -15.35 -10.51 4.16
N ALA A 138 -14.47 -11.16 3.38
CA ALA A 138 -13.04 -11.17 3.66
C ALA A 138 -12.42 -9.77 3.51
N ILE A 139 -12.89 -9.02 2.52
CA ILE A 139 -12.41 -7.66 2.24
C ILE A 139 -12.92 -6.66 3.25
N ASP A 140 -14.16 -6.80 3.70
CA ASP A 140 -14.73 -5.92 4.74
C ASP A 140 -13.87 -5.99 6.03
N VAL A 141 -13.45 -7.19 6.44
CA VAL A 141 -12.55 -7.37 7.60
C VAL A 141 -11.21 -6.66 7.41
N VAL A 142 -10.60 -6.76 6.23
CA VAL A 142 -9.34 -6.07 5.93
C VAL A 142 -9.53 -4.56 5.92
N CYS A 143 -10.63 -4.09 5.35
CA CYS A 143 -10.98 -2.67 5.33
C CYS A 143 -11.13 -2.12 6.75
N ASP A 144 -11.84 -2.84 7.62
CA ASP A 144 -12.05 -2.45 9.01
C ASP A 144 -10.72 -2.35 9.77
N GLN A 145 -9.81 -3.30 9.57
CA GLN A 145 -8.48 -3.26 10.19
C GLN A 145 -7.66 -2.04 9.73
N ILE A 146 -7.71 -1.69 8.44
CA ILE A 146 -7.04 -0.49 7.92
C ILE A 146 -7.70 0.79 8.48
N LEU A 147 -9.03 0.84 8.53
CA LEU A 147 -9.77 2.00 9.04
C LEU A 147 -9.60 2.18 10.55
N GLN A 148 -9.38 1.11 11.30
CA GLN A 148 -9.12 1.16 12.74
C GLN A 148 -7.87 1.99 13.06
N LEU A 149 -6.82 1.95 12.22
CA LEU A 149 -5.63 2.81 12.38
C LEU A 149 -5.97 4.29 12.46
N TYR A 150 -6.97 4.73 11.70
CA TYR A 150 -7.38 6.13 11.67
C TYR A 150 -8.20 6.52 12.90
N GLN A 151 -8.94 5.57 13.48
CA GLN A 151 -9.65 5.78 14.74
C GLN A 151 -8.66 5.90 15.90
N ASP A 152 -7.67 5.00 15.94
CA ASP A 152 -6.64 4.98 16.97
C ASP A 152 -5.76 6.24 16.89
N THR A 153 -5.31 6.64 15.69
CA THR A 153 -4.56 7.88 15.49
C THR A 153 -5.36 9.12 15.90
N LYS A 154 -6.68 9.12 15.69
CA LYS A 154 -7.56 10.22 16.10
C LYS A 154 -7.72 10.30 17.62
N LEU A 155 -7.75 9.16 18.31
CA LEU A 155 -7.76 9.10 19.77
C LEU A 155 -6.41 9.56 20.36
N ASP A 156 -5.30 9.15 19.75
CA ASP A 156 -3.95 9.58 20.16
C ASP A 156 -3.74 11.09 19.99
N ALA A 157 -4.26 11.65 18.89
CA ALA A 157 -4.24 13.09 18.62
C ALA A 157 -5.12 13.92 19.59
N LEU A 158 -6.17 13.32 20.16
CA LEU A 158 -7.03 13.95 21.17
C LEU A 158 -6.46 13.80 22.60
N GLY A 159 -5.69 12.74 22.86
CA GLY A 159 -5.01 12.50 24.14
C GLY A 159 -3.70 13.28 24.31
N SER A 160 -3.08 13.72 23.22
CA SER A 160 -1.78 14.39 23.21
C SER A 160 -1.91 15.85 22.77
N ASN A 161 -2.10 16.78 23.73
CA ASN A 161 -1.91 18.21 23.48
C ASN A 161 -0.41 18.54 23.27
N SER A 162 0.17 18.14 22.14
CA SER A 162 1.29 18.83 21.50
C SER A 162 1.47 18.39 20.03
N LEU A 163 1.11 19.30 19.13
CA LEU A 163 1.78 19.59 17.85
C LEU A 163 2.31 18.40 17.02
N VAL A 164 1.44 17.71 16.27
CA VAL A 164 1.78 17.36 14.88
C VAL A 164 0.53 17.29 14.00
N ALA A 165 0.29 18.37 13.24
CA ALA A 165 -0.53 18.30 12.05
C ALA A 165 0.25 17.51 10.97
N SER A 166 0.04 16.21 10.87
CA SER A 166 0.57 15.41 9.77
C SER A 166 -0.43 14.35 9.33
N ALA A 167 -1.43 14.79 8.58
CA ALA A 167 -2.24 13.91 7.74
C ALA A 167 -2.82 14.61 6.51
N ALA A 168 -2.86 15.96 6.47
CA ALA A 168 -3.49 16.71 5.38
C ALA A 168 -2.54 17.30 4.33
N ALA A 169 -1.22 17.07 4.41
CA ALA A 169 -0.29 17.62 3.42
C ALA A 169 0.97 16.75 3.27
N ARG A 170 0.93 15.80 2.34
CA ARG A 170 2.10 15.50 1.52
C ARG A 170 1.77 15.88 0.08
N PRO A 171 2.21 17.07 -0.40
CA PRO A 171 2.25 17.34 -1.82
C PRO A 171 3.40 16.51 -2.44
N ASP A 172 3.19 16.04 -3.66
CA ASP A 172 4.13 15.27 -4.48
C ASP A 172 4.53 13.86 -4.02
N ALA A 173 3.60 12.92 -4.15
CA ALA A 173 3.95 11.67 -4.82
C ALA A 173 3.74 11.89 -6.33
N SER A 174 4.73 12.53 -6.96
CA SER A 174 4.83 12.52 -8.41
C SER A 174 4.92 11.06 -8.84
N TYR A 175 4.06 10.68 -9.78
CA TYR A 175 4.05 9.41 -10.50
C TYR A 175 5.43 9.21 -11.13
N THR A 176 6.38 8.66 -10.38
CA THR A 176 7.75 8.51 -10.85
C THR A 176 7.99 7.04 -11.16
N ASN A 177 7.97 6.78 -12.47
CA ASN A 177 8.80 5.77 -13.12
C ASN A 177 8.92 4.42 -12.41
N ILE A 178 7.86 3.63 -12.43
CA ILE A 178 8.04 2.17 -12.42
C ILE A 178 8.04 1.75 -13.90
N LYS A 179 9.24 1.66 -14.49
CA LYS A 179 9.40 0.88 -15.72
C LYS A 179 8.99 -0.56 -15.38
N PRO A 180 8.20 -1.25 -16.22
CA PRO A 180 7.98 -2.67 -16.04
C PRO A 180 9.33 -3.37 -16.21
N GLU A 181 9.87 -3.93 -15.12
CA GLU A 181 10.96 -4.90 -15.24
C GLU A 181 10.43 -6.11 -15.99
N GLN A 182 11.12 -6.44 -17.08
CA GLN A 182 10.80 -7.56 -17.96
C GLN A 182 10.94 -8.88 -17.19
N PRO A 183 10.07 -9.88 -17.43
CA PRO A 183 10.22 -11.19 -16.81
C PRO A 183 11.43 -11.92 -17.42
N GLY A 184 12.53 -11.93 -16.69
CA GLY A 184 13.76 -12.63 -17.08
C GLY A 184 14.39 -13.33 -15.89
N LEU A 185 13.99 -14.58 -15.63
CA LEU A 185 14.84 -15.76 -15.76
C LEU A 185 14.14 -16.99 -15.15
N VAL A 186 13.82 -17.91 -16.05
CA VAL A 186 13.51 -19.31 -15.77
C VAL A 186 14.67 -19.92 -14.99
N CYS A 187 14.44 -20.27 -13.72
CA CYS A 187 15.29 -21.23 -13.05
C CYS A 187 14.87 -22.63 -13.53
N LYS A 188 15.63 -23.19 -14.48
CA LYS A 188 15.54 -24.62 -14.80
C LYS A 188 16.14 -25.41 -13.63
N ARG A 189 15.50 -26.55 -13.38
CA ARG A 189 15.84 -27.61 -12.41
C ARG A 189 17.33 -27.91 -12.32
#